data_AF-A0A4C2A941-F1
#
_entry.id   AF-A0A4C2A941-F1
#
_cell.length_a   1.000
_cell.length_b   1.000
_cell.length_c   1.000
_cell.angle_alpha   90.00
_cell.angle_beta   90.00
_cell.angle_gamma   90.00
#
_symmetry.space_group_name_H-M   'P 1'
#
loop_
_entity.id
_entity.type
_entity.pdbx_description
1 polymer ?
#
loop_
_entity_poly.entity_id
_entity_poly.type
_entity_poly.pdbx_seq_one_letter_code
_entity_poly.pdbx_strand_id
1 'polypeptide(L)'
;MPNNYKNAMKGLITTEKKVDRDIELRNKYEEQMKALVNKGYAEKAPLHRTENRTWYLPHYLVINAMKMGKIRIVHDAAAKTKGVSLNDHL
;
A
#
# COMPACT_ATOMS: atom_id res chain seq x y z
N MET A 1 -17.40 -3.47 4.87
CA MET A 1 -16.61 -2.42 4.19
C MET A 1 -17.04 -2.27 2.74
N PRO A 2 -17.26 -1.04 2.22
CA PRO A 2 -17.58 -0.82 0.81
C PRO A 2 -16.39 -1.16 -0.08
N ASN A 3 -16.67 -1.65 -1.30
CA ASN A 3 -15.65 -1.95 -2.28
C ASN A 3 -14.83 -0.70 -2.63
N ASN A 4 -13.52 -0.74 -2.33
CA ASN A 4 -12.57 0.35 -2.55
C ASN A 4 -11.54 0.07 -3.66
N TYR A 5 -11.72 -1.00 -4.43
CA TYR A 5 -10.76 -1.45 -5.44
C TYR A 5 -10.29 -0.34 -6.38
N LYS A 6 -11.23 0.46 -6.92
CA LYS A 6 -10.91 1.56 -7.84
C LYS A 6 -9.99 2.61 -7.21
N ASN A 7 -10.22 2.94 -5.93
CA ASN A 7 -9.42 3.93 -5.20
C ASN A 7 -8.02 3.36 -4.89
N ALA A 8 -7.96 2.14 -4.37
CA ALA A 8 -6.71 1.47 -4.06
C ALA A 8 -5.84 1.28 -5.33
N MET A 9 -6.45 0.86 -6.44
CA MET A 9 -5.76 0.70 -7.73
C MET A 9 -5.21 2.03 -8.26
N LYS A 10 -6.00 3.11 -8.20
CA LYS A 10 -5.52 4.44 -8.62
C LYS A 10 -4.33 4.91 -7.77
N GLY A 11 -4.38 4.65 -6.47
CA GLY A 11 -3.27 4.93 -5.54
C GLY A 11 -2.02 4.12 -5.91
N LEU A 12 -2.17 2.82 -6.15
CA LEU A 12 -1.08 1.94 -6.56
C LEU A 12 -0.39 2.43 -7.83
N ILE A 13 -1.14 2.70 -8.90
CA ILE A 13 -0.59 3.20 -10.17
C ILE A 13 0.20 4.51 -9.98
N THR A 14 -0.28 5.38 -9.09
CA THR A 14 0.39 6.65 -8.80
C THR A 14 1.71 6.42 -8.06
N THR A 15 1.71 5.49 -7.09
CA THR A 15 2.91 5.07 -6.37
C THR A 15 3.92 4.43 -7.31
N GLU A 16 3.50 3.49 -8.17
CA GLU A 16 4.37 2.82 -9.15
C GLU A 16 5.00 3.81 -10.11
N LYS A 17 4.23 4.74 -10.68
CA LYS A 17 4.78 5.80 -11.55
C LYS A 17 5.85 6.65 -10.87
N LYS A 18 5.76 6.87 -9.55
CA LYS A 18 6.78 7.61 -8.79
C LYS A 18 8.02 6.75 -8.57
N VAL A 19 7.82 5.48 -8.23
CA VAL A 19 8.87 4.50 -7.99
C VAL A 19 9.67 4.20 -9.26
N ASP A 20 8.99 4.05 -10.41
CA ASP A 20 9.63 3.70 -11.69
C ASP A 20 10.53 4.80 -12.26
N ARG A 21 10.35 6.05 -11.81
CA ARG A 21 11.18 7.19 -12.26
C ARG A 21 12.56 7.24 -11.62
N ASP A 22 12.76 6.51 -10.52
CA ASP A 22 13.99 6.56 -9.72
C ASP A 22 14.42 5.13 -9.34
N ILE A 23 15.53 4.71 -9.93
CA ILE A 23 16.08 3.37 -9.75
C ILE A 23 16.44 3.06 -8.29
N GLU A 24 16.96 4.03 -7.55
CA GLU A 24 17.31 3.84 -6.14
C GLU A 24 16.05 3.72 -5.29
N LEU A 25 15.04 4.53 -5.61
CA LEU A 25 13.75 4.50 -4.95
C LEU A 25 13.04 3.16 -5.16
N ARG A 26 13.11 2.61 -6.38
CA ARG A 26 12.60 1.28 -6.71
C ARG A 26 13.28 0.18 -5.90
N ASN A 27 14.61 0.18 -5.87
CA ASN A 27 15.36 -0.83 -5.11
C ASN A 27 14.98 -0.82 -3.62
N LYS A 28 14.88 0.36 -3.01
CA LYS A 28 14.47 0.50 -1.61
C LYS A 28 13.02 0.08 -1.38
N TYR A 29 12.12 0.42 -2.30
CA TYR A 29 10.70 0.05 -2.20
C TYR A 29 10.53 -1.47 -2.29
N GLU A 30 11.19 -2.11 -3.24
CA GLU A 30 11.20 -3.58 -3.35
C GLU A 30 11.77 -4.25 -2.11
N GLU A 31 12.88 -3.73 -1.55
CA GLU A 31 13.48 -4.24 -0.32
C GLU A 31 12.48 -4.20 0.85
N GLN A 32 11.77 -3.08 1.03
CA GLN A 32 10.77 -2.97 2.10
C GLN A 32 9.56 -3.90 1.90
N MET A 33 9.06 -4.02 0.67
CA MET A 33 7.97 -4.96 0.37
C MET A 33 8.39 -6.41 0.59
N LYS A 34 9.61 -6.79 0.17
CA LYS A 34 10.17 -8.13 0.44
C LYS A 34 10.34 -8.37 1.94
N ALA A 35 10.82 -7.37 2.69
CA ALA A 35 10.97 -7.48 4.13
C ALA A 35 9.63 -7.67 4.86
N LEU A 36 8.54 -7.05 4.38
CA LEU A 36 7.19 -7.25 4.91
C LEU A 36 6.76 -8.72 4.79
N VAL A 37 7.01 -9.32 3.63
CA VAL A 37 6.67 -10.73 3.35
C VAL A 37 7.58 -11.68 4.12
N ASN A 38 8.89 -11.46 4.10
CA ASN A 38 9.88 -12.32 4.77
C ASN A 38 9.69 -12.36 6.29
N LYS A 39 9.19 -11.27 6.90
CA LYS A 39 8.87 -11.21 8.33
C LYS A 39 7.51 -11.83 8.68
N GLY A 40 6.73 -12.26 7.68
CA GLY A 40 5.40 -12.82 7.89
C GLY A 40 4.33 -11.77 8.20
N TYR A 41 4.60 -10.47 8.00
CA TYR A 41 3.59 -9.42 8.17
C TYR A 41 2.62 -9.31 6.99
N ALA A 42 3.01 -9.86 5.84
CA ALA A 42 2.15 -9.99 4.68
C ALA A 42 2.43 -11.29 3.94
N GLU A 43 1.43 -11.77 3.21
CA GLU A 43 1.54 -12.93 2.35
C GLU A 43 0.90 -12.64 0.99
N LYS A 44 1.16 -13.52 0.03
CA LYS A 44 0.51 -13.42 -1.28
C LYS A 44 -0.99 -13.65 -1.11
N ALA A 45 -1.80 -12.65 -1.47
CA ALA A 45 -3.24 -12.77 -1.42
C ALA A 45 -3.75 -13.93 -2.30
N PRO A 46 -4.82 -14.63 -1.90
CA PRO A 46 -5.42 -15.68 -2.71
C PRO A 46 -5.88 -15.14 -4.06
N LEU A 47 -5.81 -15.97 -5.11
CA LEU A 47 -6.25 -15.58 -6.46
C LEU A 47 -7.75 -15.25 -6.48
N HIS A 48 -8.52 -15.92 -5.64
CA HIS A 48 -9.98 -15.81 -5.61
C HIS A 48 -10.36 -14.73 -4.60
N ARG A 49 -11.10 -13.73 -5.07
CA ARG A 49 -11.67 -12.69 -4.22
C ARG A 49 -12.94 -13.23 -3.62
N THR A 50 -13.07 -13.15 -2.30
CA THR A 50 -14.37 -13.40 -1.66
C THR A 50 -15.24 -12.16 -1.88
N GLU A 51 -16.31 -12.32 -2.65
CA GLU A 51 -17.28 -11.26 -2.88
C GLU A 51 -17.77 -10.69 -1.54
N ASN A 52 -17.92 -9.37 -1.47
CA ASN A 52 -18.37 -8.63 -0.28
C ASN A 52 -17.51 -8.77 1.00
N ARG A 53 -16.41 -9.53 0.95
CA ARG A 53 -15.43 -9.68 2.05
C ARG A 53 -14.00 -9.29 1.64
N THR A 54 -13.84 -8.71 0.46
CA THR A 54 -12.55 -8.20 -0.02
C THR A 54 -12.49 -6.69 0.13
N TRP A 55 -11.47 -6.20 0.83
CA TRP A 55 -11.13 -4.78 0.93
C TRP A 55 -9.62 -4.62 0.79
N TYR A 56 -9.19 -3.55 0.12
CA TYR A 56 -7.78 -3.34 -0.21
C TYR A 56 -7.19 -2.29 0.70
N LEU A 57 -6.06 -2.56 1.36
CA LEU A 57 -5.36 -1.55 2.14
C LEU A 57 -4.48 -0.71 1.21
N PRO A 58 -4.83 0.57 0.92
CA PRO A 58 -4.00 1.41 0.08
C PRO A 58 -2.66 1.65 0.74
N HIS A 59 -1.62 1.85 -0.05
CA HIS A 59 -0.32 2.25 0.46
C HIS A 59 0.36 3.24 -0.46
N TYR A 60 1.24 4.04 0.14
CA TYR A 60 2.02 5.03 -0.59
C TYR A 60 3.40 5.21 0.04
N LEU A 61 4.31 5.69 -0.80
CA LEU A 61 5.69 5.94 -0.44
C LEU A 61 5.88 7.36 0.12
N VAL A 62 6.51 7.45 1.30
CA VAL A 62 6.98 8.71 1.89
C VAL A 62 8.50 8.72 1.97
N ILE A 63 9.10 9.84 1.56
CA ILE A 63 10.55 10.08 1.66
C ILE A 63 10.78 10.93 2.90
N ASN A 64 11.66 10.49 3.80
CA ASN A 64 11.97 11.25 4.99
C ASN A 64 13.04 12.31 4.68
N ALA A 65 12.66 13.59 4.69
CA ALA A 65 13.58 14.70 4.42
C ALA A 65 14.69 14.84 5.48
N MET A 66 14.42 14.47 6.74
CA MET A 66 15.39 14.57 7.84
C MET A 66 16.38 13.39 7.89
N LYS A 67 16.05 12.26 7.26
CA LYS A 67 16.96 11.10 7.15
C LYS A 67 17.20 10.82 5.67
N MET A 68 18.22 11.48 5.13
CA MET A 68 18.62 11.35 3.73
C MET A 68 18.63 9.88 3.30
N GLY A 69 17.90 9.57 2.24
CA GLY A 69 17.87 8.25 1.63
C GLY A 69 16.95 7.21 2.27
N LYS A 70 16.28 7.48 3.40
CA LYS A 70 15.32 6.55 4.00
C LYS A 70 13.89 6.79 3.51
N ILE A 71 13.28 5.71 3.04
CA ILE A 71 11.86 5.69 2.65
C ILE A 71 11.02 4.97 3.70
N ARG A 72 9.71 5.22 3.68
CA ARG A 72 8.71 4.43 4.40
C ARG A 72 7.54 4.16 3.49
N ILE A 73 7.07 2.91 3.50
CA ILE A 73 5.79 2.53 2.94
C ILE A 73 4.74 2.73 4.03
N VAL A 74 3.76 3.58 3.76
CA VAL A 74 2.63 3.86 4.66
C VAL A 74 1.43 3.09 4.16
N HIS A 75 0.82 2.28 5.03
CA HIS A 75 -0.45 1.63 4.78
C HIS A 75 -1.57 2.49 5.36
N ASP A 76 -2.46 2.99 4.51
CA ASP A 76 -3.47 3.99 4.87
C ASP A 76 -4.82 3.34 5.17
N ALA A 77 -4.98 2.90 6.41
CA ALA A 77 -6.23 2.37 6.93
C ALA A 77 -7.30 3.45 7.18
N ALA A 78 -6.91 4.74 7.15
CA ALA A 78 -7.82 5.88 7.31
C ALA A 78 -8.45 6.32 5.97
N ALA A 79 -7.99 5.77 4.84
CA ALA A 79 -8.55 6.04 3.52
C ALA A 79 -10.05 5.71 3.45
N LYS A 80 -10.88 6.73 3.33
CA LYS A 80 -12.34 6.59 3.27
C LYS A 80 -12.82 6.19 1.88
N THR A 81 -13.72 5.23 1.83
CA THR A 81 -14.50 4.87 0.64
C THR A 81 -15.98 4.89 1.00
N LYS A 82 -16.79 5.64 0.25
CA LYS A 82 -18.22 5.86 0.56
C LYS A 82 -18.46 6.29 2.02
N GLY A 83 -17.60 7.18 2.53
CA GLY A 83 -17.72 7.77 3.87
C GLY A 83 -17.10 6.96 5.02
N VAL A 84 -16.64 5.73 4.79
CA VAL A 84 -16.09 4.86 5.84
C VAL A 84 -14.66 4.37 5.53
N SER A 85 -13.84 4.24 6.56
CA SER A 85 -12.47 3.72 6.52
C SER A 85 -12.34 2.44 7.34
N LEU A 86 -11.20 1.75 7.19
CA LEU A 86 -10.94 0.55 7.99
C LEU A 86 -10.80 0.90 9.47
N ASN A 87 -10.14 2.03 9.77
CA ASN A 87 -9.99 2.54 11.14
C ASN A 87 -11.32 2.85 11.84
N ASP A 88 -12.38 3.17 11.11
CA ASP A 88 -13.70 3.41 11.72
C ASP A 88 -14.33 2.12 12.31
N HIS A 89 -13.73 0.95 12.06
CA HIS A 89 -14.22 -0.38 12.46
C HIS A 89 -13.21 -1.17 13.31
N LEU A 90 -12.18 -0.52 13.86
CA LEU A 90 -11.15 -1.08 14.73
C LEU A 90 -11.27 -0.48 16.14
#